data_AF-A0A1C0U3L1-F1
#
_entry.id   AF-A0A1C0U3L1-F1
#
_cell.length_a   1.000
_cell.length_b   1.000
_cell.length_c   1.000
_cell.angle_alpha   90.00
_cell.angle_beta   90.00
_cell.angle_gamma   90.00
#
_symmetry.space_group_name_H-M   'P 1'
#
loop_
_entity.id
_entity.type
_entity.pdbx_description
1 polymer ?
#
loop_
_entity_poly.entity_id
_entity_poly.type
_entity_poly.pdbx_seq_one_letter_code
_entity_poly.pdbx_strand_id
1 'polypeptide(L)'
;MLKHANPQTVSTQRTKSTAKKPSSSSSFDRQFELSNSENQPGEGNKDWTIKGWRQRFADRSLNKGHISPLMNKGLLVGSEEALINVPVVAHRYDSSHQLTDAGPLKADSHSNNLDPFYGVVTGFRGDQVTSSESGSGSIGGHWGKNTLDSNITGINVVNGASGTVGIRIALKDIQHGAPVIVTSGALSGCTMVYAVKNGYFFAYHTGQKPGDKEWKTGRQGVVATYRSHQALSPDSEPMAVGEQNNDLVNIFASYDQGIITYMGKPGVIIDNTAENVGVFNYDEVKLEKPDIRAGYSYALLAKDDKGKVNVKVLSEDVIVPLGNKGKTIKAINSLKKRLL
;
A
#
# COMPACT_ATOMS: atom_id res chain seq x y z
N MET A 1 18.65 38.65 -33.47
CA MET A 1 17.47 39.47 -33.08
C MET A 1 16.68 38.65 -32.07
N LEU A 2 16.93 38.75 -30.74
CA LEU A 2 16.25 39.64 -29.77
C LEU A 2 14.72 39.59 -29.93
N LYS A 3 13.87 39.19 -28.96
CA LYS A 3 13.88 39.44 -27.51
C LYS A 3 13.12 38.37 -26.68
N HIS A 4 13.50 38.31 -25.40
CA HIS A 4 12.92 37.60 -24.26
C HIS A 4 11.53 38.10 -23.79
N ALA A 5 10.82 37.25 -23.05
CA ALA A 5 10.11 37.66 -21.83
C ALA A 5 10.02 36.49 -20.81
N ASN A 6 10.53 36.77 -19.61
CA ASN A 6 10.39 36.00 -18.36
C ASN A 6 9.24 36.65 -17.55
N PRO A 7 8.65 35.98 -16.55
CA PRO A 7 8.67 36.61 -15.24
C PRO A 7 8.94 35.64 -14.08
N GLN A 8 9.91 36.05 -13.25
CA GLN A 8 10.06 35.64 -11.86
C GLN A 8 9.08 36.44 -10.99
N THR A 9 8.51 35.80 -9.96
CA THR A 9 7.97 36.49 -8.78
C THR A 9 8.62 35.92 -7.52
N VAL A 10 9.21 36.84 -6.76
CA VAL A 10 9.97 36.65 -5.52
C VAL A 10 9.02 36.67 -4.32
N SER A 11 9.27 35.81 -3.34
CA SER A 11 8.59 35.81 -2.04
C SER A 11 9.15 36.88 -1.11
N THR A 12 8.28 37.67 -0.49
CA THR A 12 8.66 38.62 0.56
C THR A 12 8.25 38.10 1.94
N GLN A 13 9.24 37.84 2.80
CA GLN A 13 9.04 37.71 4.25
C GLN A 13 8.66 39.06 4.85
N ARG A 14 7.80 39.08 5.86
CA ARG A 14 7.73 40.19 6.83
C ARG A 14 7.45 39.69 8.25
N THR A 15 8.23 40.25 9.16
CA THR A 15 8.44 39.92 10.57
C THR A 15 7.44 40.57 11.53
N LYS A 16 7.41 39.98 12.74
CA LYS A 16 6.78 40.33 14.04
C LYS A 16 6.68 41.83 14.41
N SER A 17 5.63 42.18 15.18
CA SER A 17 5.68 42.81 16.53
C SER A 17 4.23 43.10 16.99
N THR A 18 3.71 42.62 18.14
CA THR A 18 3.79 43.04 19.56
C THR A 18 2.43 43.56 20.10
N ALA A 19 1.94 42.85 21.13
CA ALA A 19 1.31 43.31 22.38
C ALA A 19 0.10 44.29 22.38
N LYS A 20 -1.00 43.86 23.02
CA LYS A 20 -1.53 44.40 24.31
C LYS A 20 -2.89 43.77 24.71
N LYS A 21 -2.94 43.08 25.85
CA LYS A 21 -4.05 43.09 26.86
C LYS A 21 -3.90 44.36 27.72
N PRO A 22 -4.83 44.82 28.61
CA PRO A 22 -5.87 44.10 29.39
C PRO A 22 -7.25 44.85 29.41
N SER A 23 -8.35 44.42 30.03
CA SER A 23 -8.68 44.35 31.48
C SER A 23 -10.23 44.18 31.55
N SER A 24 -10.77 43.13 32.18
CA SER A 24 -11.42 43.08 33.52
C SER A 24 -12.65 43.97 33.75
N SER A 25 -13.79 43.37 34.16
CA SER A 25 -14.53 43.78 35.38
C SER A 25 -15.74 42.87 35.71
N SER A 26 -15.83 42.53 37.02
CA SER A 26 -17.01 42.30 37.92
C SER A 26 -18.22 41.49 37.41
N SER A 27 -18.62 40.36 37.98
CA SER A 27 -19.14 40.06 39.35
C SER A 27 -20.49 40.71 39.70
N PHE A 28 -21.54 39.90 39.89
CA PHE A 28 -22.57 40.10 40.91
C PHE A 28 -23.31 38.80 41.25
N ASP A 29 -23.51 38.61 42.55
CA ASP A 29 -24.07 37.47 43.27
C ASP A 29 -25.56 37.22 43.05
N ARG A 30 -26.00 35.96 43.21
CA ARG A 30 -26.94 35.55 44.29
C ARG A 30 -27.13 34.04 44.36
N GLN A 31 -26.94 33.52 45.58
CA GLN A 31 -27.32 32.20 46.08
C GLN A 31 -28.83 32.09 46.39
N PHE A 32 -29.22 30.84 46.72
CA PHE A 32 -30.47 30.28 47.27
C PHE A 32 -31.34 29.57 46.21
N GLU A 33 -31.74 28.31 46.35
CA GLU A 33 -31.44 27.21 47.28
C GLU A 33 -32.18 25.96 46.76
N LEU A 34 -31.75 24.78 47.21
CA LEU A 34 -32.50 23.51 47.35
C LEU A 34 -32.72 22.59 46.14
N SER A 35 -32.12 21.40 46.29
CA SER A 35 -32.73 20.06 46.23
C SER A 35 -32.06 19.05 45.27
N ASN A 36 -31.45 18.04 45.90
CA ASN A 36 -31.26 16.65 45.51
C ASN A 36 -31.32 16.30 44.01
N SER A 37 -30.15 16.00 43.43
CA SER A 37 -30.08 15.07 42.29
C SER A 37 -28.95 14.07 42.48
N GLU A 38 -29.32 12.83 42.20
CA GLU A 38 -28.58 11.60 42.36
C GLU A 38 -27.35 11.55 41.43
N ASN A 39 -26.27 10.97 41.97
CA ASN A 39 -25.19 10.25 41.30
C ASN A 39 -25.07 10.40 39.77
N GLN A 40 -24.13 11.24 39.35
CA GLN A 40 -23.48 11.10 38.04
C GLN A 40 -22.56 9.86 38.04
N PRO A 41 -22.64 8.95 37.06
CA PRO A 41 -21.51 8.14 36.65
C PRO A 41 -20.68 8.94 35.64
N GLY A 42 -19.38 9.01 35.92
CA GLY A 42 -18.41 9.84 35.23
C GLY A 42 -18.28 9.61 33.73
N GLU A 43 -17.91 10.69 33.06
CA GLU A 43 -17.42 10.72 31.69
C GLU A 43 -16.21 9.79 31.55
N GLY A 44 -16.40 8.68 30.83
CA GLY A 44 -15.33 7.77 30.46
C GLY A 44 -15.73 6.93 29.26
N ASN A 45 -14.98 7.09 28.16
CA ASN A 45 -15.00 6.29 26.94
C ASN A 45 -16.28 6.31 26.08
N LYS A 46 -16.40 7.37 25.27
CA LYS A 46 -17.15 7.37 24.01
C LYS A 46 -16.18 7.15 22.85
N ASP A 47 -15.88 5.90 22.50
CA ASP A 47 -15.69 5.49 21.10
C ASP A 47 -15.57 3.95 20.98
N TRP A 48 -16.69 3.26 21.12
CA TRP A 48 -16.88 1.97 20.46
C TRP A 48 -17.99 2.17 19.46
N THR A 49 -17.65 2.59 18.25
CA THR A 49 -18.54 2.42 17.10
C THR A 49 -18.85 0.93 17.02
N ILE A 50 -20.10 0.54 17.29
CA ILE A 50 -20.51 -0.87 17.27
C ILE A 50 -20.30 -1.40 15.85
N LYS A 51 -19.16 -2.06 15.65
CA LYS A 51 -18.76 -2.66 14.38
C LYS A 51 -19.84 -3.66 13.96
N GLY A 52 -20.49 -3.39 12.84
CA GLY A 52 -21.63 -4.17 12.36
C GLY A 52 -21.26 -5.63 12.09
N TRP A 53 -22.25 -6.53 12.20
CA TRP A 53 -22.07 -7.98 12.03
C TRP A 53 -21.31 -8.38 10.77
N ARG A 54 -21.61 -7.74 9.63
CA ARG A 54 -20.92 -8.00 8.34
C ARG A 54 -19.42 -7.78 8.43
N GLN A 55 -18.99 -6.76 9.16
CA GLN A 55 -17.58 -6.45 9.30
C GLN A 55 -16.89 -7.48 10.21
N ARG A 56 -17.51 -7.87 11.33
CA ARG A 56 -16.97 -8.94 12.19
C ARG A 56 -16.80 -10.27 11.44
N PHE A 57 -17.73 -10.60 10.53
CA PHE A 57 -17.58 -11.77 9.65
C PHE A 57 -16.43 -11.60 8.67
N ALA A 58 -16.23 -10.41 8.11
CA ALA A 58 -15.09 -10.10 7.26
C ALA A 58 -13.76 -10.30 8.01
N ASP A 59 -13.63 -9.77 9.23
CA ASP A 59 -12.41 -9.92 10.03
C ASP A 59 -12.13 -11.39 10.35
N ARG A 60 -13.14 -12.14 10.81
CA ARG A 60 -12.99 -13.59 11.07
C ARG A 60 -12.57 -14.35 9.82
N SER A 61 -13.06 -13.94 8.66
CA SER A 61 -12.72 -14.53 7.36
C SER A 61 -11.27 -14.24 6.96
N LEU A 62 -10.81 -12.99 7.17
CA LEU A 62 -9.41 -12.59 6.94
C LEU A 62 -8.44 -13.32 7.86
N ASN A 63 -8.77 -13.44 9.16
CA ASN A 63 -7.99 -14.19 10.13
C ASN A 63 -7.80 -15.67 9.73
N LYS A 64 -8.77 -16.24 8.99
CA LYS A 64 -8.72 -17.61 8.44
C LYS A 64 -8.06 -17.69 7.06
N GLY A 65 -7.52 -16.58 6.55
CA GLY A 65 -6.84 -16.52 5.25
C GLY A 65 -7.78 -16.49 4.05
N HIS A 66 -9.03 -16.03 4.20
CA HIS A 66 -9.90 -15.75 3.06
C HIS A 66 -9.77 -14.29 2.64
N ILE A 67 -9.25 -14.03 1.43
CA ILE A 67 -9.03 -12.66 0.91
C ILE A 67 -10.28 -12.00 0.33
N SER A 68 -11.34 -12.77 0.04
CA SER A 68 -12.58 -12.27 -0.56
C SER A 68 -13.26 -11.08 0.15
N PRO A 69 -13.12 -10.86 1.47
CA PRO A 69 -13.63 -9.64 2.11
C PRO A 69 -13.04 -8.33 1.57
N LEU A 70 -11.86 -8.37 0.94
CA LEU A 70 -11.21 -7.19 0.34
C LEU A 70 -11.73 -6.87 -1.07
N MET A 71 -12.41 -7.83 -1.71
CA MET A 71 -12.82 -7.73 -3.11
C MET A 71 -13.91 -6.68 -3.32
N ASN A 72 -13.78 -5.89 -4.40
CA ASN A 72 -14.70 -4.82 -4.77
C ASN A 72 -14.88 -3.74 -3.68
N LYS A 73 -13.86 -3.51 -2.84
CA LYS A 73 -13.91 -2.51 -1.76
C LYS A 73 -13.12 -1.24 -2.05
N GLY A 74 -12.42 -1.18 -3.17
CA GLY A 74 -11.55 -0.05 -3.50
C GLY A 74 -10.19 -0.17 -2.85
N LEU A 75 -9.42 0.91 -2.93
CA LEU A 75 -8.07 0.99 -2.43
C LEU A 75 -8.04 0.80 -0.91
N LEU A 76 -7.16 -0.08 -0.43
CA LEU A 76 -6.88 -0.31 0.98
C LEU A 76 -5.43 0.08 1.26
N VAL A 77 -5.26 1.16 2.02
CA VAL A 77 -3.98 1.66 2.56
C VAL A 77 -4.20 2.16 4.00
N GLY A 78 -3.14 2.51 4.71
CA GLY A 78 -3.23 3.15 6.03
C GLY A 78 -3.44 4.66 5.96
N SER A 79 -4.26 5.22 6.86
CA SER A 79 -4.37 6.67 7.03
C SER A 79 -3.22 7.26 7.86
N GLU A 80 -2.57 6.42 8.66
CA GLU A 80 -1.48 6.76 9.56
C GLU A 80 -0.44 5.65 9.51
N GLU A 81 0.80 6.00 9.83
CA GLU A 81 1.86 5.02 9.96
C GLU A 81 1.78 4.32 11.33
N ALA A 82 1.97 3.01 11.31
CA ALA A 82 2.04 2.19 12.50
C ALA A 82 3.19 1.19 12.41
N LEU A 83 3.57 0.62 13.55
CA LEU A 83 4.58 -0.41 13.63
C LEU A 83 4.18 -1.65 12.81
N ILE A 84 5.13 -2.16 12.03
CA ILE A 84 5.02 -3.48 11.40
C ILE A 84 5.46 -4.51 12.44
N ASN A 85 4.50 -5.31 12.94
CA ASN A 85 4.70 -6.27 14.03
C ASN A 85 5.19 -7.66 13.57
N VAL A 86 5.72 -7.75 12.35
CA VAL A 86 6.36 -8.95 11.79
C VAL A 86 7.76 -8.57 11.32
N PRO A 87 8.78 -9.41 11.51
CA PRO A 87 10.10 -9.17 10.94
C PRO A 87 10.03 -9.06 9.41
N VAL A 88 10.55 -7.96 8.87
CA VAL A 88 10.64 -7.71 7.42
C VAL A 88 12.09 -7.46 7.05
N VAL A 89 12.55 -8.11 5.98
CA VAL A 89 13.79 -7.74 5.29
C VAL A 89 13.39 -6.97 4.03
N ALA A 90 14.00 -5.81 3.81
CA ALA A 90 13.68 -4.93 2.69
C ALA A 90 14.91 -4.63 1.84
N HIS A 91 14.67 -4.28 0.59
CA HIS A 91 15.68 -3.83 -0.34
C HIS A 91 15.12 -2.72 -1.24
N ARG A 92 15.98 -1.77 -1.62
CA ARG A 92 15.61 -0.61 -2.43
C ARG A 92 16.67 -0.34 -3.49
N TYR A 93 16.22 -0.34 -4.74
CA TYR A 93 17.04 0.01 -5.90
C TYR A 93 16.27 0.96 -6.82
N ASP A 94 16.53 2.25 -6.69
CA ASP A 94 15.89 3.33 -7.41
C ASP A 94 16.85 4.52 -7.64
N SER A 95 16.36 5.60 -8.25
CA SER A 95 17.19 6.78 -8.57
C SER A 95 17.68 7.55 -7.33
N SER A 96 17.13 7.29 -6.15
CA SER A 96 17.54 7.94 -4.89
C SER A 96 18.40 7.04 -4.01
N HIS A 97 18.19 5.72 -4.07
CA HIS A 97 18.90 4.72 -3.28
C HIS A 97 19.17 3.46 -4.11
N GLN A 98 20.44 3.07 -4.20
CA GLN A 98 20.87 1.84 -4.87
C GLN A 98 21.56 0.96 -3.84
N LEU A 99 20.77 0.33 -2.97
CA LEU A 99 21.33 -0.59 -1.98
C LEU A 99 21.93 -1.79 -2.71
N THR A 100 23.06 -2.28 -2.18
CA THR A 100 23.68 -3.52 -2.68
C THR A 100 23.04 -4.72 -2.01
N ASP A 101 22.83 -4.63 -0.69
CA ASP A 101 22.32 -5.72 0.13
C ASP A 101 20.93 -5.39 0.69
N ALA A 102 20.13 -6.43 0.91
CA ALA A 102 18.90 -6.32 1.66
C ALA A 102 19.19 -6.23 3.17
N GLY A 103 18.35 -5.47 3.89
CA GLY A 103 18.51 -5.25 5.33
C GLY A 103 17.21 -5.39 6.10
N PRO A 104 17.25 -5.65 7.42
CA PRO A 104 16.05 -5.65 8.24
C PRO A 104 15.42 -4.26 8.27
N LEU A 105 14.10 -4.20 8.15
CA LEU A 105 13.35 -2.97 8.40
C LEU A 105 13.40 -2.66 9.90
N LYS A 106 13.75 -1.42 10.25
CA LYS A 106 13.85 -1.01 11.65
C LYS A 106 12.47 -0.59 12.16
N ALA A 107 12.24 -0.78 13.45
CA ALA A 107 10.96 -0.42 14.07
C ALA A 107 10.64 1.08 13.91
N ASP A 108 11.66 1.94 13.85
CA ASP A 108 11.58 3.38 13.72
C ASP A 108 11.71 3.90 12.28
N SER A 109 11.82 3.02 11.26
CA SER A 109 11.98 3.40 9.85
C SER A 109 10.91 4.37 9.35
N HIS A 110 9.73 4.37 9.97
CA HIS A 110 8.60 5.26 9.68
C HIS A 110 8.81 6.70 10.19
N SER A 111 9.65 6.89 11.22
CA SER A 111 9.89 8.19 11.85
C SER A 111 11.27 8.79 11.51
N ASN A 112 12.16 7.97 10.95
CA ASN A 112 13.53 8.35 10.66
C ASN A 112 13.73 8.60 9.17
N ASN A 113 13.76 9.87 8.76
CA ASN A 113 13.95 10.27 7.36
C ASN A 113 15.33 9.90 6.77
N LEU A 114 16.27 9.46 7.60
CA LEU A 114 17.57 8.92 7.16
C LEU A 114 17.50 7.42 6.85
N ASP A 115 16.40 6.74 7.22
CA ASP A 115 16.19 5.35 6.87
C ASP A 115 15.89 5.24 5.36
N PRO A 116 16.60 4.37 4.61
CA PRO A 116 16.40 4.23 3.17
C PRO A 116 15.00 3.72 2.80
N PHE A 117 14.24 3.17 3.76
CA PHE A 117 12.88 2.68 3.56
C PHE A 117 11.80 3.68 4.02
N TYR A 118 12.20 4.84 4.56
CA TYR A 118 11.28 5.91 4.94
C TYR A 118 10.38 6.32 3.76
N GLY A 119 9.07 6.33 4.01
CA GLY A 119 8.04 6.69 3.04
C GLY A 119 7.86 5.71 1.87
N VAL A 120 8.59 4.59 1.83
CA VAL A 120 8.45 3.59 0.76
C VAL A 120 8.03 2.20 1.23
N VAL A 121 8.26 1.88 2.51
CA VAL A 121 7.65 0.74 3.19
C VAL A 121 7.01 1.27 4.47
N THR A 122 5.68 1.31 4.50
CA THR A 122 4.94 1.87 5.65
C THR A 122 3.99 0.83 6.23
N GLY A 123 3.92 0.79 7.56
CA GLY A 123 2.97 -0.06 8.28
C GLY A 123 1.68 0.67 8.60
N PHE A 124 0.60 -0.08 8.78
CA PHE A 124 -0.66 0.44 9.32
C PHE A 124 -1.41 -0.67 10.07
N ARG A 125 -2.35 -0.31 10.93
CA ARG A 125 -3.25 -1.28 11.58
C ARG A 125 -4.59 -1.37 10.85
N GLY A 126 -5.30 -2.48 11.03
CA GLY A 126 -6.60 -2.69 10.42
C GLY A 126 -7.67 -1.66 10.80
N ASP A 127 -7.58 -1.08 12.00
CA ASP A 127 -8.45 0.03 12.46
C ASP A 127 -8.11 1.39 11.81
N GLN A 128 -6.98 1.48 11.10
CA GLN A 128 -6.50 2.69 10.41
C GLN A 128 -6.65 2.60 8.88
N VAL A 129 -7.39 1.62 8.35
CA VAL A 129 -7.56 1.47 6.90
C VAL A 129 -8.36 2.62 6.28
N THR A 130 -7.93 3.08 5.11
CA THR A 130 -8.58 4.13 4.33
C THR A 130 -8.48 3.84 2.82
N SER A 131 -9.31 4.54 2.05
CA SER A 131 -9.27 4.53 0.58
C SER A 131 -8.55 5.73 -0.03
N SER A 132 -7.88 6.53 0.80
CA SER A 132 -7.13 7.71 0.38
C SER A 132 -5.64 7.49 0.51
N GLU A 133 -4.91 7.73 -0.58
CA GLU A 133 -3.45 7.68 -0.63
C GLU A 133 -2.89 9.03 -1.08
N SER A 134 -1.76 9.44 -0.49
CA SER A 134 -1.05 10.64 -0.92
C SER A 134 -0.60 10.51 -2.38
N GLY A 135 -0.86 11.52 -3.21
CA GLY A 135 -0.55 11.50 -4.64
C GLY A 135 -1.66 10.91 -5.51
N SER A 136 -2.32 9.83 -5.07
CA SER A 136 -3.39 9.15 -5.83
C SER A 136 -4.80 9.66 -5.52
N GLY A 137 -5.00 10.29 -4.35
CA GLY A 137 -6.31 10.72 -3.86
C GLY A 137 -7.17 9.55 -3.35
N SER A 138 -8.50 9.73 -3.34
CA SER A 138 -9.44 8.71 -2.88
C SER A 138 -9.89 7.78 -4.01
N ILE A 139 -9.67 6.48 -3.86
CA ILE A 139 -10.10 5.44 -4.80
C ILE A 139 -11.03 4.46 -4.06
N GLY A 140 -12.33 4.69 -4.19
CA GLY A 140 -13.35 4.01 -3.40
C GLY A 140 -13.75 4.79 -2.16
N GLY A 141 -14.83 4.36 -1.52
CA GLY A 141 -15.38 4.97 -0.30
C GLY A 141 -15.75 3.96 0.78
N HIS A 142 -15.28 2.71 0.66
CA HIS A 142 -15.57 1.66 1.64
C HIS A 142 -14.71 1.82 2.89
N TRP A 143 -13.39 1.90 2.72
CA TRP A 143 -12.43 1.99 3.82
C TRP A 143 -12.43 3.41 4.42
N GLY A 144 -12.00 3.53 5.67
CA GLY A 144 -12.12 4.73 6.50
C GLY A 144 -13.41 4.77 7.31
N LYS A 145 -14.55 4.46 6.68
CA LYS A 145 -15.84 4.26 7.40
C LYS A 145 -16.01 2.83 7.89
N ASN A 146 -15.56 1.87 7.10
CA ASN A 146 -15.49 0.47 7.48
C ASN A 146 -14.03 0.16 7.75
N THR A 147 -13.74 -0.36 8.93
CA THR A 147 -12.39 -0.69 9.36
C THR A 147 -12.25 -2.19 9.56
N LEU A 148 -11.01 -2.67 9.50
CA LEU A 148 -10.65 -4.04 9.87
C LEU A 148 -10.36 -4.12 11.37
N ASP A 149 -10.18 -5.33 11.91
CA ASP A 149 -9.74 -5.48 13.30
C ASP A 149 -8.30 -4.95 13.46
N SER A 150 -8.01 -4.34 14.61
CA SER A 150 -6.70 -3.72 14.90
C SER A 150 -5.56 -4.73 15.01
N ASN A 151 -5.86 -6.02 15.09
CA ASN A 151 -4.89 -7.11 15.04
C ASN A 151 -4.34 -7.36 13.63
N ILE A 152 -4.98 -6.82 12.58
CA ILE A 152 -4.50 -6.94 11.21
C ILE A 152 -3.38 -5.94 10.97
N THR A 153 -2.25 -6.42 10.48
CA THR A 153 -1.11 -5.58 10.12
C THR A 153 -1.09 -5.35 8.62
N GLY A 154 -1.17 -4.09 8.24
CA GLY A 154 -0.99 -3.63 6.89
C GLY A 154 0.45 -3.23 6.60
N ILE A 155 0.93 -3.54 5.40
CA ILE A 155 2.22 -3.07 4.88
C ILE A 155 1.97 -2.50 3.49
N ASN A 156 2.16 -1.20 3.30
CA ASN A 156 2.18 -0.58 1.98
C ASN A 156 3.61 -0.58 1.45
N VAL A 157 3.81 -1.16 0.27
CA VAL A 157 5.10 -1.16 -0.43
C VAL A 157 4.90 -0.34 -1.70
N VAL A 158 5.52 0.83 -1.78
CA VAL A 158 5.46 1.70 -2.98
C VAL A 158 6.74 1.55 -3.80
N ASN A 159 6.72 1.96 -5.07
CA ASN A 159 7.82 1.73 -5.99
C ASN A 159 9.11 2.53 -5.72
N GLY A 160 9.05 3.56 -4.87
CA GLY A 160 10.15 4.49 -4.66
C GLY A 160 10.32 5.50 -5.81
N ALA A 161 11.55 5.94 -6.06
CA ALA A 161 11.87 7.00 -7.00
C ALA A 161 12.43 6.45 -8.33
N SER A 162 11.56 6.03 -9.26
CA SER A 162 11.98 5.38 -10.53
C SER A 162 12.89 4.18 -10.29
N GLY A 163 12.30 3.08 -9.83
CA GLY A 163 13.04 1.90 -9.42
C GLY A 163 12.13 0.84 -8.82
N THR A 164 12.69 0.03 -7.93
CA THR A 164 11.99 -1.05 -7.24
C THR A 164 12.28 -1.06 -5.76
N VAL A 165 11.23 -1.24 -4.97
CA VAL A 165 11.31 -1.61 -3.55
C VAL A 165 10.82 -3.05 -3.43
N GLY A 166 11.57 -3.87 -2.70
CA GLY A 166 11.21 -5.24 -2.40
C GLY A 166 11.19 -5.50 -0.90
N ILE A 167 10.33 -6.41 -0.47
CA ILE A 167 10.33 -6.95 0.89
C ILE A 167 10.28 -8.48 0.88
N ARG A 168 10.79 -9.08 1.96
CA ARG A 168 10.74 -10.50 2.27
C ARG A 168 10.28 -10.71 3.71
N ILE A 169 9.34 -11.63 3.90
CA ILE A 169 8.77 -12.01 5.21
C ILE A 169 8.88 -13.53 5.35
N ALA A 170 9.41 -14.02 6.46
CA ALA A 170 9.40 -15.46 6.73
C ALA A 170 7.98 -15.90 7.10
N LEU A 171 7.43 -16.91 6.43
CA LEU A 171 6.06 -17.34 6.66
C LEU A 171 5.85 -17.91 8.07
N LYS A 172 6.90 -18.49 8.67
CA LYS A 172 6.87 -18.98 10.05
C LYS A 172 6.54 -17.89 11.08
N ASP A 173 6.87 -16.63 10.78
CA ASP A 173 6.70 -15.49 11.70
C ASP A 173 5.25 -14.96 11.69
N ILE A 174 4.42 -15.37 10.73
CA ILE A 174 2.99 -15.03 10.69
C ILE A 174 2.27 -15.73 11.85
N GLN A 175 1.62 -14.95 12.72
CA GLN A 175 0.94 -15.47 13.91
C GLN A 175 -0.53 -15.81 13.62
N HIS A 176 -1.06 -16.80 14.34
CA HIS A 176 -2.50 -17.11 14.31
C HIS A 176 -3.27 -15.93 14.89
N GLY A 177 -4.37 -15.54 14.23
CA GLY A 177 -5.16 -14.39 14.67
C GLY A 177 -4.45 -13.03 14.54
N ALA A 178 -3.36 -12.92 13.76
CA ALA A 178 -2.73 -11.64 13.42
C ALA A 178 -2.28 -11.67 11.94
N PRO A 179 -3.23 -11.60 10.99
CA PRO A 179 -2.92 -11.67 9.57
C PRO A 179 -2.19 -10.41 9.09
N VAL A 180 -1.39 -10.58 8.05
CA VAL A 180 -0.67 -9.49 7.38
C VAL A 180 -1.30 -9.25 6.01
N ILE A 181 -1.61 -8.00 5.69
CA ILE A 181 -2.03 -7.55 4.36
C ILE A 181 -0.91 -6.70 3.77
N VAL A 182 -0.33 -7.14 2.66
CA VAL A 182 0.58 -6.32 1.86
C VAL A 182 -0.20 -5.69 0.72
N THR A 183 -0.09 -4.38 0.56
CA THR A 183 -0.79 -3.60 -0.46
C THR A 183 0.20 -2.90 -1.37
N SER A 184 -0.15 -2.80 -2.65
CA SER A 184 0.61 -2.03 -3.63
C SER A 184 0.34 -0.53 -3.56
N GLY A 185 -0.67 -0.09 -2.80
CA GLY A 185 -1.26 1.22 -3.05
C GLY A 185 -1.96 1.27 -4.42
N ALA A 186 -2.24 2.48 -4.91
CA ALA A 186 -2.83 2.64 -6.23
C ALA A 186 -1.78 2.41 -7.35
N LEU A 187 -2.14 1.60 -8.35
CA LEU A 187 -1.31 1.31 -9.50
C LEU A 187 -1.75 2.12 -10.71
N SER A 188 -0.85 2.95 -11.22
CA SER A 188 -1.04 3.77 -12.43
C SER A 188 0.22 3.72 -13.30
N GLY A 189 0.43 2.60 -14.01
CA GLY A 189 1.66 2.32 -14.77
C GLY A 189 2.79 1.60 -14.01
N CYS A 190 2.63 1.33 -12.71
CA CYS A 190 3.56 0.52 -11.93
C CYS A 190 3.36 -0.99 -12.15
N THR A 191 4.21 -1.80 -11.54
CA THR A 191 4.10 -3.26 -11.52
C THR A 191 4.29 -3.76 -10.10
N MET A 192 3.36 -4.57 -9.63
CA MET A 192 3.42 -5.26 -8.34
C MET A 192 3.61 -6.75 -8.56
N VAL A 193 4.57 -7.35 -7.87
CA VAL A 193 4.78 -8.80 -7.87
C VAL A 193 4.66 -9.33 -6.45
N TYR A 194 3.93 -10.43 -6.31
CA TYR A 194 3.87 -11.24 -5.09
C TYR A 194 4.34 -12.65 -5.39
N ALA A 195 5.22 -13.21 -4.57
CA ALA A 195 5.73 -14.55 -4.77
C ALA A 195 6.04 -15.25 -3.45
N VAL A 196 6.12 -16.58 -3.50
CA VAL A 196 6.54 -17.43 -2.38
C VAL A 196 7.67 -18.35 -2.82
N LYS A 197 8.70 -18.49 -1.98
CA LYS A 197 9.84 -19.37 -2.22
C LYS A 197 10.45 -19.81 -0.89
N ASN A 198 10.68 -21.10 -0.72
CA ASN A 198 11.44 -21.67 0.40
C ASN A 198 10.95 -21.21 1.79
N GLY A 199 9.64 -21.10 1.99
CA GLY A 199 9.05 -20.66 3.26
C GLY A 199 9.08 -19.15 3.51
N TYR A 200 9.37 -18.35 2.48
CA TYR A 200 9.32 -16.90 2.52
C TYR A 200 8.27 -16.36 1.54
N PHE A 201 7.62 -15.27 1.93
CA PHE A 201 6.83 -14.42 1.06
C PHE A 201 7.66 -13.24 0.59
N PHE A 202 7.45 -12.83 -0.65
CA PHE A 202 8.11 -11.70 -1.27
C PHE A 202 7.09 -10.78 -1.93
N ALA A 203 7.36 -9.48 -1.85
CA ALA A 203 6.62 -8.46 -2.58
C ALA A 203 7.60 -7.48 -3.23
N TYR A 204 7.37 -7.15 -4.50
CA TYR A 204 8.18 -6.21 -5.27
C TYR A 204 7.27 -5.20 -5.92
N HIS A 205 7.50 -3.90 -5.68
CA HIS A 205 6.81 -2.83 -6.36
C HIS A 205 7.82 -2.05 -7.19
N THR A 206 7.66 -2.07 -8.51
CA THR A 206 8.49 -1.31 -9.45
C THR A 206 7.66 -0.28 -10.21
N GLY A 207 8.25 0.88 -10.49
CA GLY A 207 7.49 1.98 -11.04
C GLY A 207 8.29 3.26 -11.23
N GLN A 208 7.77 4.11 -12.10
CA GLN A 208 8.36 5.37 -12.47
C GLN A 208 7.88 6.47 -11.53
N LYS A 209 8.76 7.38 -11.09
CA LYS A 209 8.29 8.58 -10.38
C LYS A 209 7.62 9.55 -11.37
N PRO A 210 6.58 10.30 -10.95
CA PRO A 210 5.95 11.29 -11.81
C PRO A 210 6.96 12.27 -12.44
N GLY A 211 6.86 12.48 -13.74
CA GLY A 211 7.67 13.46 -14.49
C GLY A 211 9.02 12.95 -14.99
N ASP A 212 9.47 11.77 -14.58
CA ASP A 212 10.59 11.11 -15.23
C ASP A 212 10.19 10.71 -16.67
N LYS A 213 11.09 10.86 -17.63
CA LYS A 213 10.82 10.50 -19.04
C LYS A 213 11.80 9.47 -19.60
N GLU A 214 12.92 9.29 -18.90
CA GLU A 214 14.02 8.44 -19.33
C GLU A 214 13.92 7.03 -18.77
N TRP A 215 13.17 6.86 -17.67
CA TRP A 215 12.98 5.57 -17.01
C TRP A 215 11.62 4.95 -17.33
N LYS A 216 11.52 3.69 -17.77
CA LYS A 216 10.24 3.02 -18.07
C LYS A 216 10.04 1.77 -17.22
N THR A 217 8.86 1.64 -16.60
CA THR A 217 8.51 0.50 -15.73
C THR A 217 8.69 -0.84 -16.45
N GLY A 218 8.16 -0.97 -17.67
CA GLY A 218 8.24 -2.22 -18.44
C GLY A 218 9.60 -2.52 -19.07
N ARG A 219 10.65 -1.76 -18.71
CA ARG A 219 12.02 -1.89 -19.21
C ARG A 219 13.01 -1.82 -18.06
N GLN A 220 13.42 -0.62 -17.66
CA GLN A 220 14.36 -0.42 -16.53
C GLN A 220 13.78 -0.94 -15.20
N GLY A 221 12.46 -0.91 -15.03
CA GLY A 221 11.81 -1.51 -13.86
C GLY A 221 12.00 -3.01 -13.74
N VAL A 222 12.10 -3.73 -14.87
CA VAL A 222 12.39 -5.17 -14.90
C VAL A 222 13.80 -5.44 -14.36
N VAL A 223 14.79 -4.69 -14.85
CA VAL A 223 16.18 -4.79 -14.38
C VAL A 223 16.29 -4.42 -12.90
N ALA A 224 15.65 -3.34 -12.46
CA ALA A 224 15.61 -2.95 -11.05
C ALA A 224 14.94 -4.02 -10.17
N THR A 225 13.88 -4.67 -10.68
CA THR A 225 13.21 -5.78 -9.99
C THR A 225 14.14 -6.97 -9.85
N TYR A 226 14.89 -7.30 -10.90
CA TYR A 226 15.89 -8.36 -10.83
C TYR A 226 17.00 -8.07 -9.80
N ARG A 227 17.51 -6.84 -9.73
CA ARG A 227 18.46 -6.44 -8.68
C ARG A 227 17.90 -6.66 -7.28
N SER A 228 16.64 -6.28 -7.08
CA SER A 228 15.96 -6.50 -5.80
C SER A 228 15.71 -7.98 -5.51
N HIS A 229 15.41 -8.78 -6.53
CA HIS A 229 15.31 -10.23 -6.43
C HIS A 229 16.63 -10.84 -5.94
N GLN A 230 17.76 -10.50 -6.57
CA GLN A 230 19.08 -11.01 -6.17
C GLN A 230 19.43 -10.64 -4.73
N ALA A 231 19.14 -9.40 -4.30
CA ALA A 231 19.43 -8.97 -2.94
C ALA A 231 18.55 -9.67 -1.87
N LEU A 232 17.28 -9.94 -2.18
CA LEU A 232 16.35 -10.57 -1.24
C LEU A 232 16.41 -12.10 -1.25
N SER A 233 16.95 -12.70 -2.32
CA SER A 233 17.13 -14.13 -2.49
C SER A 233 18.57 -14.40 -2.97
N PRO A 234 19.61 -14.19 -2.13
CA PRO A 234 21.01 -14.25 -2.54
C PRO A 234 21.45 -15.62 -3.06
N ASP A 235 20.74 -16.68 -2.67
CA ASP A 235 20.98 -18.05 -3.16
C ASP A 235 20.29 -18.34 -4.51
N SER A 236 19.70 -17.33 -5.17
CA SER A 236 19.13 -17.54 -6.51
C SER A 236 20.22 -17.60 -7.57
N GLU A 237 20.06 -18.55 -8.49
CA GLU A 237 20.95 -18.67 -9.64
C GLU A 237 20.93 -17.38 -10.48
N PRO A 238 22.10 -16.81 -10.81
CA PRO A 238 22.17 -15.68 -11.70
C PRO A 238 21.56 -16.01 -13.07
N MET A 239 20.78 -15.09 -13.60
CA MET A 239 20.24 -15.16 -14.95
C MET A 239 20.50 -13.87 -15.73
N ALA A 240 20.53 -13.99 -17.05
CA ALA A 240 20.51 -12.82 -17.92
C ALA A 240 19.10 -12.23 -17.91
N VAL A 241 19.00 -10.93 -17.66
CA VAL A 241 17.74 -10.18 -17.66
C VAL A 241 17.89 -9.01 -18.63
N GLY A 242 16.96 -8.91 -19.58
CA GLY A 242 16.85 -7.81 -20.50
C GLY A 242 15.94 -6.70 -19.98
N GLU A 243 15.57 -5.81 -20.88
CA GLU A 243 14.62 -4.72 -20.61
C GLU A 243 13.22 -5.05 -21.15
N GLN A 244 12.68 -6.23 -20.81
CA GLN A 244 11.37 -6.69 -21.27
C GLN A 244 10.55 -7.31 -20.15
N ASN A 245 9.24 -7.03 -20.10
CA ASN A 245 8.36 -7.58 -19.07
C ASN A 245 8.29 -9.12 -19.08
N ASN A 246 8.55 -9.79 -20.21
CA ASN A 246 8.65 -11.25 -20.25
C ASN A 246 9.76 -11.81 -19.34
N ASP A 247 10.80 -11.03 -19.08
CA ASP A 247 11.86 -11.45 -18.15
C ASP A 247 11.36 -11.49 -16.71
N LEU A 248 10.31 -10.74 -16.34
CA LEU A 248 9.67 -10.90 -15.03
C LEU A 248 9.11 -12.32 -14.88
N VAL A 249 8.47 -12.87 -15.92
CA VAL A 249 7.97 -14.26 -15.88
C VAL A 249 9.13 -15.23 -15.65
N ASN A 250 10.26 -15.02 -16.34
CA ASN A 250 11.44 -15.86 -16.19
C ASN A 250 12.06 -15.76 -14.78
N ILE A 251 12.17 -14.55 -14.21
CA ILE A 251 12.68 -14.33 -12.85
C ILE A 251 11.81 -15.08 -11.83
N PHE A 252 10.49 -14.90 -11.92
CA PHE A 252 9.55 -15.47 -10.95
C PHE A 252 9.19 -16.93 -11.23
N ALA A 253 9.58 -17.50 -12.36
CA ALA A 253 9.52 -18.95 -12.60
C ALA A 253 10.44 -19.73 -11.64
N SER A 254 11.46 -19.08 -11.07
CA SER A 254 12.35 -19.67 -10.04
C SER A 254 11.76 -19.73 -8.62
N TYR A 255 10.51 -19.30 -8.44
CA TYR A 255 9.76 -19.32 -7.19
C TYR A 255 8.78 -20.49 -7.14
N ASP A 256 8.22 -20.81 -5.97
CA ASP A 256 7.23 -21.90 -5.87
C ASP A 256 5.91 -21.49 -6.54
N GLN A 257 5.48 -20.24 -6.32
CA GLN A 257 4.33 -19.59 -6.97
C GLN A 257 4.53 -18.08 -7.01
N GLY A 258 4.01 -17.42 -8.05
CA GLY A 258 4.01 -15.97 -8.17
C GLY A 258 2.81 -15.39 -8.91
N ILE A 259 2.61 -14.08 -8.74
CA ILE A 259 1.73 -13.23 -9.56
C ILE A 259 2.43 -11.93 -9.92
N ILE A 260 2.35 -11.55 -11.18
CA ILE A 260 2.73 -10.24 -11.71
C ILE A 260 1.47 -9.46 -12.04
N THR A 261 1.26 -8.31 -11.39
CA THR A 261 0.19 -7.35 -11.68
C THR A 261 0.80 -6.12 -12.31
N TYR A 262 0.49 -5.85 -13.58
CA TYR A 262 1.20 -4.85 -14.38
C TYR A 262 0.29 -4.14 -15.38
N MET A 263 0.78 -3.03 -15.92
CA MET A 263 0.13 -2.28 -16.99
C MET A 263 0.76 -2.60 -18.36
N GLY A 264 0.12 -3.46 -19.14
CA GLY A 264 0.60 -3.89 -20.45
C GLY A 264 0.21 -2.92 -21.57
N LYS A 265 1.11 -1.99 -21.90
CA LYS A 265 1.04 -1.14 -23.11
C LYS A 265 1.69 -1.84 -24.33
N PRO A 266 1.36 -1.45 -25.57
CA PRO A 266 2.03 -1.96 -26.76
C PRO A 266 3.56 -1.91 -26.62
N GLY A 267 4.23 -3.03 -26.94
CA GLY A 267 5.69 -3.19 -26.80
C GLY A 267 6.18 -3.62 -25.42
N VAL A 268 5.32 -3.66 -24.40
CA VAL A 268 5.64 -4.17 -23.05
C VAL A 268 4.59 -5.15 -22.52
N ILE A 269 3.77 -5.72 -23.40
CA ILE A 269 2.82 -6.79 -23.06
C ILE A 269 3.62 -8.07 -22.76
N ILE A 270 3.22 -8.77 -21.71
CA ILE A 270 3.73 -10.11 -21.40
C ILE A 270 2.96 -11.12 -22.24
N ASP A 271 3.67 -11.89 -23.06
CA ASP A 271 3.14 -13.02 -23.84
C ASP A 271 3.83 -14.35 -23.50
N ASN A 272 4.87 -14.33 -22.67
CA ASN A 272 5.49 -15.52 -22.09
C ASN A 272 4.63 -16.10 -20.96
N THR A 273 4.77 -17.41 -20.72
CA THR A 273 4.04 -18.13 -19.67
C THR A 273 4.96 -19.04 -18.86
N ALA A 274 4.63 -19.19 -17.57
CA ALA A 274 5.21 -20.20 -16.69
C ALA A 274 4.11 -20.74 -15.78
N GLU A 275 4.06 -22.05 -15.55
CA GLU A 275 2.95 -22.72 -14.86
C GLU A 275 2.68 -22.16 -13.45
N ASN A 276 3.75 -21.80 -12.75
CA ASN A 276 3.72 -21.25 -11.39
C ASN A 276 3.50 -19.73 -11.33
N VAL A 277 3.54 -19.01 -12.46
CA VAL A 277 3.45 -17.55 -12.50
C VAL A 277 2.11 -17.11 -13.10
N GLY A 278 1.28 -16.46 -12.29
CA GLY A 278 0.08 -15.77 -12.77
C GLY A 278 0.43 -14.39 -13.29
N VAL A 279 -0.26 -13.93 -14.33
CA VAL A 279 -0.07 -12.59 -14.90
C VAL A 279 -1.43 -11.88 -14.97
N PHE A 280 -1.49 -10.64 -14.50
CA PHE A 280 -2.69 -9.81 -14.54
C PHE A 280 -2.36 -8.45 -15.15
N ASN A 281 -2.85 -8.22 -16.37
CA ASN A 281 -2.74 -6.94 -17.05
C ASN A 281 -3.95 -6.06 -16.69
N TYR A 282 -3.76 -5.07 -15.82
CA TYR A 282 -4.84 -4.16 -15.42
C TYR A 282 -5.14 -3.06 -16.46
N ASP A 283 -4.56 -3.15 -17.67
CA ASP A 283 -4.94 -2.37 -18.87
C ASP A 283 -5.52 -3.25 -19.99
N GLU A 284 -5.78 -4.54 -19.72
CA GLU A 284 -6.27 -5.50 -20.73
C GLU A 284 -7.64 -5.11 -21.27
N VAL A 285 -8.58 -4.79 -20.38
CA VAL A 285 -9.93 -4.38 -20.77
C VAL A 285 -9.85 -3.07 -21.55
N LYS A 286 -10.35 -3.09 -22.79
CA LYS A 286 -10.47 -1.90 -23.64
C LYS A 286 -11.86 -1.29 -23.47
N LEU A 287 -11.88 -0.04 -23.02
CA LEU A 287 -13.13 0.70 -22.81
C LEU A 287 -13.45 1.53 -24.05
N GLU A 288 -14.75 1.65 -24.37
CA GLU A 288 -15.23 2.48 -25.47
C GLU A 288 -15.07 3.98 -25.21
N LYS A 289 -15.01 4.38 -23.92
CA LYS A 289 -14.89 5.78 -23.48
C LYS A 289 -13.67 5.95 -22.57
N PRO A 290 -13.03 7.13 -22.59
CA PRO A 290 -11.93 7.42 -21.68
C PRO A 290 -12.48 7.61 -20.26
N ASP A 291 -12.30 6.60 -19.42
CA ASP A 291 -12.59 6.64 -18.00
C ASP A 291 -11.29 6.69 -17.19
N ILE A 292 -11.33 7.33 -16.01
CA ILE A 292 -10.23 7.26 -15.05
C ILE A 292 -10.17 5.83 -14.51
N ARG A 293 -8.99 5.21 -14.60
CA ARG A 293 -8.74 3.84 -14.15
C ARG A 293 -7.62 3.81 -13.12
N ALA A 294 -7.69 2.81 -12.26
CA ALA A 294 -6.61 2.44 -11.37
C ALA A 294 -6.56 0.92 -11.22
N GLY A 295 -5.36 0.38 -11.09
CA GLY A 295 -5.15 -0.96 -10.57
C GLY A 295 -4.87 -0.92 -9.06
N TYR A 296 -5.03 -2.04 -8.38
CA TYR A 296 -4.41 -2.29 -7.08
C TYR A 296 -4.28 -3.78 -6.84
N SER A 297 -3.35 -4.17 -5.97
CA SER A 297 -3.08 -5.57 -5.67
C SER A 297 -2.76 -5.77 -4.20
N TYR A 298 -3.38 -6.78 -3.60
CA TYR A 298 -3.24 -7.15 -2.19
C TYR A 298 -2.75 -8.59 -2.07
N ALA A 299 -1.85 -8.83 -1.13
CA ALA A 299 -1.54 -10.16 -0.63
C ALA A 299 -1.99 -10.29 0.84
N LEU A 300 -2.72 -11.36 1.15
CA LEU A 300 -3.11 -11.74 2.50
C LEU A 300 -2.27 -12.94 2.94
N LEU A 301 -1.54 -12.78 4.04
CA LEU A 301 -0.83 -13.84 4.74
C LEU A 301 -1.54 -14.09 6.06
N ALA A 302 -2.07 -15.29 6.26
CA ALA A 302 -2.77 -15.64 7.50
C ALA A 302 -2.50 -17.09 7.89
N LYS A 303 -2.27 -17.31 9.19
CA LYS A 303 -2.15 -18.65 9.76
C LYS A 303 -3.53 -19.14 10.18
N ASP A 304 -3.98 -20.25 9.61
CA ASP A 304 -5.29 -20.83 9.90
C ASP A 304 -5.32 -21.58 11.24
N ASP A 305 -6.52 -22.04 11.63
CA ASP A 305 -6.76 -22.74 12.90
C ASP A 305 -5.97 -24.07 13.03
N LYS A 306 -5.37 -24.57 11.93
CA LYS A 306 -4.50 -25.76 11.91
C LYS A 306 -3.01 -25.41 11.93
N GLY A 307 -2.68 -24.13 12.07
CA GLY A 307 -1.31 -23.64 12.07
C GLY A 307 -0.68 -23.49 10.68
N LYS A 308 -1.43 -23.74 9.59
CA LYS A 308 -0.92 -23.59 8.22
C LYS A 308 -1.03 -22.13 7.78
N VAL A 309 0.05 -21.59 7.24
CA VAL A 309 0.03 -20.26 6.62
C VAL A 309 -0.54 -20.36 5.21
N ASN A 310 -1.54 -19.54 4.94
CA ASN A 310 -2.17 -19.37 3.64
C ASN A 310 -1.75 -18.03 3.06
N VAL A 311 -1.37 -18.03 1.79
CA VAL A 311 -1.01 -16.81 1.04
C VAL A 311 -1.95 -16.70 -0.15
N LYS A 312 -2.74 -15.62 -0.19
CA LYS A 312 -3.67 -15.34 -1.29
C LYS A 312 -3.47 -13.94 -1.81
N VAL A 313 -3.62 -13.78 -3.12
CA VAL A 313 -3.50 -12.50 -3.79
C VAL A 313 -4.81 -12.14 -4.46
N LEU A 314 -5.14 -10.85 -4.44
CA LEU A 314 -6.25 -10.24 -5.16
C LEU A 314 -5.70 -9.04 -5.92
N SER A 315 -5.91 -9.00 -7.23
CA SER A 315 -5.63 -7.83 -8.08
C SER A 315 -6.92 -7.40 -8.74
N GLU A 316 -7.18 -6.10 -8.76
CA GLU A 316 -8.38 -5.54 -9.40
C GLU A 316 -7.99 -4.37 -10.31
N ASP A 317 -8.70 -4.27 -11.43
CA ASP A 317 -8.70 -3.14 -12.35
C ASP A 317 -10.06 -2.46 -12.22
N VAL A 318 -10.05 -1.18 -11.87
CA VAL A 318 -11.26 -0.44 -11.55
C VAL A 318 -11.40 0.85 -12.34
N ILE A 319 -12.65 1.18 -12.64
CA ILE A 319 -13.06 2.52 -13.05
C ILE A 319 -13.32 3.36 -11.80
N VAL A 320 -12.76 4.57 -11.79
CA VAL A 320 -12.95 5.61 -10.78
C VAL A 320 -13.80 6.73 -11.39
N PRO A 321 -15.13 6.74 -11.19
CA PRO A 321 -16.00 7.76 -11.73
C PRO A 321 -15.61 9.15 -11.20
N LEU A 322 -15.61 10.14 -12.11
CA LEU A 322 -15.38 11.55 -11.80
C LEU A 322 -16.44 12.16 -10.85
N GLY A 323 -17.60 11.51 -10.70
CA GLY A 323 -18.68 11.92 -9.78
C GLY A 323 -18.45 11.48 -8.32
N ASN A 324 -19.00 12.23 -7.37
CA ASN A 324 -18.95 11.95 -5.92
C ASN A 324 -17.56 11.61 -5.35
N LYS A 325 -16.50 12.29 -5.84
CA LYS A 325 -15.13 12.25 -5.27
C LYS A 325 -14.55 10.84 -5.12
N GLY A 326 -14.70 9.97 -6.12
CA GLY A 326 -14.10 8.62 -6.09
C GLY A 326 -14.73 7.65 -5.08
N LYS A 327 -15.87 7.98 -4.44
CA LYS A 327 -16.51 7.13 -3.41
C LYS A 327 -17.06 5.80 -3.95
N THR A 328 -17.43 5.76 -5.22
CA THR A 328 -17.90 4.56 -5.90
C THR A 328 -16.81 4.12 -6.86
N ILE A 329 -16.51 2.83 -6.86
CA ILE A 329 -15.64 2.20 -7.85
C ILE A 329 -16.40 1.08 -8.55
N LYS A 330 -15.99 0.76 -9.77
CA LYS A 330 -16.49 -0.41 -10.50
C LYS A 330 -15.30 -1.25 -10.92
N ALA A 331 -15.15 -2.44 -10.34
CA ALA A 331 -14.20 -3.42 -10.85
C ALA A 331 -14.66 -3.90 -12.23
N ILE A 332 -13.75 -3.86 -13.20
CA ILE A 332 -13.98 -4.28 -14.58
C ILE A 332 -13.17 -5.53 -14.92
N ASN A 333 -12.11 -5.82 -14.16
CA ASN A 333 -11.40 -7.08 -14.19
C ASN A 333 -10.83 -7.39 -12.80
N SER A 334 -10.64 -8.67 -12.51
CA SER A 334 -10.05 -9.11 -11.23
C SER A 334 -9.35 -10.45 -11.37
N LEU A 335 -8.23 -10.63 -10.67
CA LEU A 335 -7.55 -11.90 -10.48
C LEU A 335 -7.50 -12.23 -8.99
N LYS A 336 -7.89 -13.45 -8.64
CA LYS A 336 -7.66 -14.02 -7.30
C LYS A 336 -6.89 -15.33 -7.43
N LYS A 337 -5.72 -15.44 -6.80
CA LYS A 337 -4.92 -16.67 -6.82
C LYS A 337 -4.45 -17.02 -5.41
N ARG A 338 -4.27 -18.31 -5.17
CA ARG A 338 -3.61 -18.84 -3.97
C ARG A 338 -2.15 -19.12 -4.32
N LEU A 339 -1.23 -18.63 -3.51
CA LEU A 339 0.21 -18.93 -3.62
C LEU A 339 0.63 -20.05 -2.67
N LEU A 340 -0.03 -20.19 -1.50
CA LEU A 340 0.22 -21.25 -0.51
C LEU A 340 -1.02 -21.69 0.27
#